data_AF-A0A920PBY0-F1
#
_entry.id   AF-A0A920PBY0-F1
#
_cell.length_a   1.000
_cell.length_b   1.000
_cell.length_c   1.000
_cell.angle_alpha   90.00
_cell.angle_beta   90.00
_cell.angle_gamma   90.00
#
_symmetry.space_group_name_H-M   'P 1'
#
loop_
_entity.id
_entity.type
_entity.pdbx_description
1 polymer ?
#
loop_
_entity_poly.entity_id
_entity_poly.type
_entity_poly.pdbx_seq_one_letter_code
_entity_poly.pdbx_strand_id
1 'polypeptide(L)'
;MISQLRIYTINRGKLDDFVEGWKRFVYPLHYQFGFTIPKSWVIRERNEFVWIVSYDGPEDWDEKQKAYYGSPERAAVDPKLDPAQYIAKTERWLIDPVLPED
;
A
#
# COMPACT_ATOMS: atom_id res chain seq x y z
N MET A 1 -4.05 14.24 -9.73
CA MET A 1 -3.73 13.12 -8.83
C MET A 1 -4.76 12.00 -8.92
N ILE A 2 -4.31 10.73 -8.95
CA ILE A 2 -5.14 9.53 -8.82
C ILE A 2 -4.91 8.93 -7.43
N SER A 3 -5.97 8.51 -6.74
CA SER A 3 -5.89 7.91 -5.40
C SER A 3 -6.59 6.56 -5.33
N GLN A 4 -6.02 5.62 -4.58
CA GLN A 4 -6.61 4.31 -4.30
C GLN A 4 -6.68 4.07 -2.79
N LEU A 5 -7.89 3.78 -2.30
CA LEU A 5 -8.11 3.21 -0.97
C LEU A 5 -7.74 1.72 -1.00
N ARG A 6 -6.93 1.31 -0.03
CA ARG A 6 -6.56 -0.09 0.18
C ARG A 6 -6.91 -0.52 1.59
N ILE A 7 -7.65 -1.62 1.69
CA ILE A 7 -8.03 -2.26 2.95
C ILE A 7 -7.49 -3.69 2.92
N TYR A 8 -6.67 -4.03 3.91
CA TYR A 8 -6.10 -5.35 4.07
C TYR A 8 -6.58 -5.96 5.37
N THR A 9 -7.29 -7.07 5.31
CA THR A 9 -7.50 -7.92 6.49
C THR A 9 -6.24 -8.72 6.72
N ILE A 10 -5.64 -8.59 7.90
CA ILE A 10 -4.39 -9.27 8.24
C ILE A 10 -4.70 -10.60 8.95
N ASN A 11 -3.80 -11.57 8.85
CA ASN A 11 -3.87 -12.81 9.61
C ASN A 11 -3.84 -12.52 11.13
N ARG A 12 -4.57 -13.32 11.92
CA ARG A 12 -4.69 -13.13 13.37
C ARG A 12 -3.30 -13.15 14.03
N GLY A 13 -3.03 -12.17 14.89
CA GLY A 13 -1.75 -12.05 15.60
C GLY A 13 -0.58 -11.55 14.76
N LYS A 14 -0.82 -11.12 13.51
CA LYS A 14 0.22 -10.65 12.57
C LYS A 14 0.13 -9.18 12.20
N LEU A 15 -0.77 -8.43 12.83
CA LEU A 15 -1.00 -7.02 12.51
C LEU A 15 0.23 -6.15 12.78
N ASP A 16 0.87 -6.30 13.94
CA ASP A 16 2.04 -5.49 14.27
C ASP A 16 3.26 -5.91 13.42
N ASP A 17 3.49 -7.22 13.19
CA ASP A 17 4.50 -7.75 12.25
C ASP A 17 4.30 -7.18 10.83
N PHE A 18 3.05 -7.15 10.36
CA PHE A 18 2.67 -6.56 9.08
C PHE A 18 3.03 -5.07 9.02
N VAL A 19 2.67 -4.30 10.05
CA VAL A 19 2.90 -2.85 10.09
C VAL A 19 4.41 -2.55 10.10
N GLU A 20 5.21 -3.32 10.83
CA GLU A 20 6.67 -3.17 10.83
C GLU A 20 7.26 -3.42 9.45
N GLY A 21 6.93 -4.56 8.82
CA GLY A 21 7.39 -4.89 7.48
C GLY A 21 6.94 -3.86 6.43
N TRP A 22 5.70 -3.38 6.54
CA TRP A 22 5.17 -2.37 5.63
C TRP A 22 5.92 -1.04 5.75
N LYS A 23 6.18 -0.56 6.97
CA LYS A 23 6.95 0.66 7.22
C LYS A 23 8.39 0.55 6.71
N ARG A 24 8.99 -0.63 6.87
CA ARG A 24 10.40 -0.87 6.52
C ARG A 24 10.63 -1.01 5.01
N PHE A 25 9.69 -1.61 4.28
CA PHE A 25 9.91 -1.98 2.88
C PHE A 25 8.89 -1.35 1.93
N VAL A 26 7.60 -1.55 2.19
CA VAL A 26 6.55 -1.16 1.24
C VAL A 26 6.42 0.35 1.15
N TYR A 27 6.38 1.03 2.29
CA TYR A 27 6.27 2.48 2.38
C TYR A 27 7.41 3.20 1.64
N PRO A 28 8.71 3.02 1.99
CA PRO A 28 9.80 3.73 1.32
C PRO A 28 9.90 3.38 -0.17
N LEU A 29 9.65 2.12 -0.55
CA LEU A 29 9.69 1.73 -1.95
C LEU A 29 8.59 2.41 -2.78
N HIS A 30 7.38 2.57 -2.24
CA HIS A 30 6.34 3.35 -2.94
C HIS A 30 6.78 4.80 -3.21
N TYR A 31 7.45 5.45 -2.24
CA TYR A 31 8.00 6.79 -2.46
C TYR A 31 9.09 6.82 -3.53
N GLN A 32 9.98 5.82 -3.58
CA GLN A 32 10.99 5.71 -4.64
C GLN A 32 10.36 5.61 -6.03
N PHE A 33 9.18 4.98 -6.13
CA PHE A 33 8.41 4.89 -7.36
C PHE A 33 7.55 6.13 -7.62
N GLY A 34 7.63 7.18 -6.79
CA GLY A 34 6.90 8.44 -6.98
C GLY A 34 5.45 8.42 -6.52
N PHE A 35 5.03 7.38 -5.79
CA PHE A 35 3.74 7.42 -5.10
C PHE A 35 3.84 8.29 -3.84
N THR A 36 2.69 8.81 -3.41
CA THR A 36 2.52 9.40 -2.08
C THR A 36 1.58 8.53 -1.26
N ILE A 37 1.74 8.57 0.06
CA ILE A 37 0.89 7.85 1.01
C ILE A 37 0.41 8.88 2.01
N PRO A 38 -0.70 9.59 1.73
CA PRO A 38 -1.12 10.72 2.55
C PRO A 38 -1.51 10.28 3.96
N LYS A 39 -2.15 9.11 4.11
CA LYS A 39 -2.57 8.57 5.41
C LYS A 39 -2.60 7.04 5.41
N SER A 40 -2.33 6.47 6.58
CA SER A 40 -2.48 5.05 6.87
C SER A 40 -2.89 4.83 8.34
N TRP A 41 -3.63 3.75 8.58
CA TRP A 41 -4.24 3.43 9.87
C TRP A 41 -4.33 1.92 10.08
N VAL A 42 -4.55 1.56 11.34
CA VAL A 42 -4.90 0.21 11.76
C VAL A 42 -6.28 0.26 12.43
N ILE A 43 -7.17 -0.64 12.06
CA ILE A 43 -8.42 -0.90 12.78
C ILE A 43 -8.23 -2.19 13.59
N ARG A 44 -7.82 -2.04 14.85
CA ARG A 44 -7.39 -3.18 15.68
C ARG A 44 -8.53 -4.16 15.96
N GLU A 45 -9.74 -3.67 16.17
CA GLU A 45 -10.93 -4.50 16.42
C GLU A 45 -11.29 -5.41 15.24
N ARG A 46 -10.89 -5.00 14.02
CA ARG A 46 -11.15 -5.73 12.77
C ARG A 46 -9.92 -6.46 12.23
N ASN A 47 -8.77 -6.29 12.87
CA ASN A 47 -7.47 -6.76 12.39
C ASN A 47 -7.17 -6.30 10.95
N GLU A 48 -7.51 -5.04 10.64
CA GLU A 48 -7.38 -4.45 9.31
C GLU A 48 -6.31 -3.35 9.28
N PHE A 49 -5.59 -3.28 8.17
CA PHE A 49 -4.73 -2.15 7.81
C PHE A 49 -5.36 -1.39 6.66
N VAL A 50 -5.53 -0.07 6.81
CA VAL A 50 -6.19 0.81 5.85
C VAL A 50 -5.24 1.92 5.46
N TRP A 51 -5.10 2.17 4.17
CA TRP A 51 -4.23 3.23 3.68
C TRP A 51 -4.68 3.77 2.34
N ILE A 52 -4.27 4.99 2.06
CA ILE A 52 -4.45 5.62 0.76
C ILE A 52 -3.07 5.67 0.10
N VAL A 53 -3.02 5.29 -1.16
CA VAL A 53 -1.87 5.53 -2.03
C VAL A 53 -2.30 6.40 -3.19
N SER A 54 -1.51 7.42 -3.49
CA SER A 54 -1.81 8.40 -4.52
C SER A 54 -0.64 8.54 -5.49
N TYR A 55 -0.94 8.99 -6.70
CA TYR A 55 0.04 9.29 -7.74
C TYR A 55 -0.37 10.54 -8.51
N ASP A 56 0.56 11.46 -8.74
CA ASP A 56 0.32 12.72 -9.45
C ASP A 56 1.27 12.91 -10.64
N GLY A 57 1.67 11.80 -11.27
CA GLY A 57 2.46 11.84 -12.50
C GLY A 57 1.62 11.59 -13.76
N PRO A 58 2.26 11.64 -14.94
CA PRO A 58 1.60 11.55 -16.23
C PRO A 58 1.13 10.14 -16.61
N GLU A 59 1.66 9.08 -15.99
CA GLU A 59 1.31 7.69 -16.30
C GLU A 59 -0.06 7.29 -15.72
N ASP A 60 -0.73 6.36 -16.41
CA ASP A 60 -1.96 5.78 -15.92
C ASP A 60 -1.73 4.90 -14.68
N TRP A 61 -2.76 4.77 -13.84
CA TRP A 61 -2.67 4.05 -12.57
C TRP A 61 -2.17 2.60 -12.73
N ASP A 62 -2.69 1.88 -13.72
CA ASP A 62 -2.32 0.49 -13.96
C ASP A 62 -0.88 0.35 -14.47
N GLU A 63 -0.41 1.27 -15.31
CA GLU A 63 0.97 1.31 -15.76
C GLU A 63 1.92 1.54 -14.59
N LYS A 64 1.56 2.51 -13.73
CA LYS A 64 2.35 2.83 -12.55
C LYS A 64 2.45 1.69 -11.57
N GLN A 65 1.33 1.01 -11.33
CA GLN A 65 1.26 -0.18 -10.48
C GLN A 65 2.08 -1.33 -11.07
N LYS A 66 1.99 -1.55 -12.39
CA LYS A 66 2.77 -2.57 -13.07
C LYS A 66 4.27 -2.30 -12.96
N ALA A 67 4.71 -1.04 -13.11
CA ALA A 67 6.10 -0.66 -12.93
C ALA A 67 6.61 -0.98 -11.51
N TYR A 68 5.83 -0.66 -10.48
CA TYR A 68 6.17 -1.00 -9.09
C TYR A 68 6.23 -2.52 -8.85
N TYR A 69 5.17 -3.26 -9.19
CA TYR A 69 5.13 -4.70 -8.91
C TYR A 69 6.09 -5.51 -9.77
N GLY A 70 6.41 -5.03 -10.98
CA GLY A 70 7.38 -5.64 -11.89
C GLY A 70 8.83 -5.20 -11.66
N SER A 71 9.10 -4.37 -10.65
CA SER A 71 10.43 -3.83 -10.42
C SER A 71 11.41 -4.85 -9.83
N PRO A 72 12.72 -4.75 -10.16
CA PRO A 72 13.77 -5.52 -9.50
C PRO A 72 13.77 -5.30 -7.97
N GLU A 73 13.52 -4.08 -7.52
CA GLU A 73 13.45 -3.72 -6.11
C GLU A 73 12.33 -4.47 -5.38
N ARG A 74 11.15 -4.60 -6.00
CA ARG A 74 10.06 -5.38 -5.42
C ARG A 74 10.36 -6.87 -5.42
N ALA A 75 10.99 -7.38 -6.48
CA ALA A 75 11.42 -8.78 -6.61
C ALA A 75 12.54 -9.16 -5.63
N ALA A 76 13.37 -8.19 -5.21
CA ALA A 76 14.47 -8.40 -4.28
C ALA A 76 14.04 -8.48 -2.81
N VAL A 77 12.78 -8.16 -2.48
CA VAL A 77 12.26 -8.30 -1.12
C VAL A 77 12.24 -9.79 -0.76
N ASP A 78 12.95 -10.17 0.31
CA ASP A 78 12.90 -11.53 0.84
C ASP A 78 11.44 -11.91 1.14
N PRO A 79 10.89 -12.99 0.54
CA PRO A 79 9.52 -13.42 0.77
C PRO A 79 9.17 -13.62 2.25
N LYS A 80 10.16 -13.97 3.10
CA LYS A 80 9.96 -14.11 4.55
C LYS A 80 9.85 -12.78 5.27
N LEU A 81 10.34 -11.70 4.68
CA LEU A 81 10.27 -10.33 5.22
C LEU A 81 9.18 -9.49 4.54
N ASP A 82 8.59 -10.00 3.45
CA ASP A 82 7.50 -9.33 2.76
C ASP A 82 6.22 -9.33 3.62
N PRO A 83 5.71 -8.17 4.06
CA PRO A 83 4.49 -8.11 4.87
C PRO A 83 3.26 -8.64 4.11
N ALA A 84 3.30 -8.70 2.76
CA ALA A 84 2.19 -9.22 1.97
C ALA A 84 1.79 -10.66 2.34
N GLN A 85 2.73 -11.46 2.87
CA GLN A 85 2.47 -12.83 3.33
C GLN A 85 1.44 -12.89 4.49
N TYR A 86 1.26 -11.79 5.24
CA TYR A 86 0.34 -11.72 6.35
C TYR A 86 -1.06 -11.28 5.94
N ILE A 87 -1.29 -10.91 4.68
CA ILE A 87 -2.60 -10.44 4.20
C ILE A 87 -3.52 -11.64 3.94
N ALA A 88 -4.67 -11.66 4.61
CA ALA A 88 -5.72 -12.65 4.42
C ALA A 88 -6.71 -12.25 3.32
N LYS A 89 -7.00 -10.94 3.21
CA LYS A 89 -7.93 -10.39 2.20
C LYS A 89 -7.44 -9.01 1.76
N THR A 90 -7.59 -8.72 0.48
CA THR A 90 -7.29 -7.41 -0.11
C THR A 90 -8.54 -6.81 -0.75
N GLU A 91 -8.80 -5.54 -0.46
CA GLU A 91 -9.80 -4.71 -1.13
C GLU A 91 -9.13 -3.43 -1.62
N ARG A 92 -9.46 -3.02 -2.85
CA ARG A 92 -8.84 -1.87 -3.53
C ARG A 92 -9.89 -1.12 -4.32
N TRP A 93 -9.98 0.18 -4.10
CA TRP A 93 -10.97 1.05 -4.74
C TRP A 93 -10.29 2.33 -5.19
N LEU A 94 -10.41 2.70 -6.47
CA LEU A 94 -10.13 4.09 -6.86
C LEU A 94 -11.16 4.99 -6.19
N ILE A 95 -10.70 6.13 -5.69
CA ILE A 95 -11.53 7.05 -4.92
C ILE A 95 -11.40 8.46 -5.48
N ASP A 96 -12.53 9.18 -5.53
CA ASP A 96 -12.59 10.56 -5.96
C ASP A 96 -12.63 11.49 -4.73
N PRO A 97 -11.82 12.56 -4.69
CA PRO A 97 -11.95 13.57 -3.66
C PRO A 97 -13.26 14.34 -3.85
N VAL A 98 -13.96 14.63 -2.75
CA VAL A 98 -15.19 15.44 -2.75
C VAL A 98 -14.95 16.88 -2.27
N LEU A 99 -13.76 17.14 -1.75
CA LEU A 99 -13.29 18.47 -1.36
C LEU A 99 -12.14 18.88 -2.30
N PRO A 100 -11.91 20.19 -2.49
CA PRO A 100 -10.72 20.67 -3.19
C PRO A 100 -9.44 20.11 -2.55
N GLU A 101 -8.45 19.79 -3.38
CA GLU A 101 -7.09 19.52 -2.91
C GLU A 101 -6.44 20.86 -2.52
N ASP A 102 -5.73 20.89 -1.39
CA ASP A 102 -5.01 22.07 -0.87
C ASP A 102 -3.74 22.40 -1.68
#